data_AF-A0A9P9N2I2-F1
#
_entry.id   AF-A0A9P9N2I2-F1
#
_cell.length_a   1.000
_cell.length_b   1.000
_cell.length_c   1.000
_cell.angle_alpha   90.00
_cell.angle_beta   90.00
_cell.angle_gamma   90.00
#
_symmetry.space_group_name_H-M   'P 1'
#
loop_
_entity.id
_entity.type
_entity.pdbx_description
1 polymer ?
#
loop_
_entity_poly.entity_id
_entity_poly.type
_entity_poly.pdbx_seq_one_letter_code
_entity_poly.pdbx_strand_id
1 'polypeptide(L)'
;TLSALCRICESITFMSIFPYVYYMTKDFDIAKNDSEIATYAGMLLSTFPFTEFLSGVAWGRLSDRIGRKPVLLTGLIGTALSILIFGFTPSFPAALLARALGGLLNG
;
A
#
# COMPACT_ATOMS: atom_id res chain seq x y z
N THR A 1 23.56 -5.07 -0.90
CA THR A 1 22.94 -5.99 -1.87
C THR A 1 21.53 -6.39 -1.46
N LEU A 2 21.30 -6.94 -0.26
CA LEU A 2 19.95 -7.34 0.19
C LEU A 2 18.91 -6.19 0.17
N SER A 3 19.27 -5.00 0.66
CA SER A 3 18.37 -3.82 0.64
C SER A 3 18.08 -3.32 -0.79
N ALA A 4 18.99 -3.53 -1.73
CA ALA A 4 18.77 -3.15 -3.13
C ALA A 4 17.76 -4.10 -3.80
N LEU A 5 17.87 -5.40 -3.54
CA LEU A 5 16.89 -6.40 -3.98
C LEU A 5 15.49 -6.12 -3.40
N CYS A 6 15.41 -5.76 -2.11
CA CYS A 6 14.11 -5.42 -1.49
C CYS A 6 13.44 -4.20 -2.14
N ARG A 7 14.21 -3.15 -2.46
CA ARG A 7 13.66 -1.95 -3.15
C ARG A 7 13.16 -2.23 -4.56
N ILE A 8 13.80 -3.18 -5.26
CA ILE A 8 13.34 -3.63 -6.58
C ILE A 8 12.01 -4.39 -6.45
N CYS A 9 11.88 -5.29 -5.47
CA CYS A 9 10.62 -5.99 -5.21
C CYS A 9 9.47 -5.01 -4.95
N GLU A 10 9.73 -3.99 -4.14
CA GLU A 10 8.73 -2.96 -3.81
C GLU A 10 8.24 -2.22 -5.07
N SER A 11 9.15 -1.86 -5.97
CA SER A 11 8.80 -1.21 -7.25
C SER A 11 7.94 -2.12 -8.14
N ILE A 12 8.25 -3.42 -8.18
CA ILE A 12 7.47 -4.42 -8.95
C ILE A 12 6.05 -4.55 -8.38
N THR A 13 5.94 -4.61 -7.05
CA THR A 13 4.65 -4.70 -6.37
C THR A 13 3.79 -3.46 -6.61
N PHE A 14 4.40 -2.26 -6.56
CA PHE A 14 3.71 -1.00 -6.81
C PHE A 14 3.16 -0.94 -8.24
N MET A 15 3.95 -1.36 -9.23
CA MET A 15 3.54 -1.38 -10.63
C MET A 15 2.43 -2.41 -10.90
N SER A 16 2.46 -3.55 -10.21
CA SER A 16 1.44 -4.60 -10.33
C SER A 16 0.10 -4.18 -9.71
N ILE A 17 0.12 -3.31 -8.69
CA ILE A 17 -1.10 -2.86 -7.99
C ILE A 17 -2.08 -2.11 -8.90
N PHE A 18 -1.60 -1.37 -9.91
CA PHE A 18 -2.45 -0.60 -10.82
C PHE A 18 -3.54 -1.44 -11.50
N PRO A 19 -3.21 -2.54 -12.22
CA PRO A 19 -4.24 -3.40 -12.79
C PRO A 19 -5.05 -4.14 -11.72
N TYR A 20 -4.42 -4.61 -10.63
CA TYR A 20 -5.14 -5.35 -9.57
C TYR A 20 -6.24 -4.52 -8.91
N VAL A 21 -5.98 -3.24 -8.61
CA VAL A 21 -6.98 -2.35 -7.98
C VAL A 21 -8.17 -2.13 -8.92
N TYR A 22 -7.94 -2.01 -10.22
CA TYR A 22 -9.00 -1.88 -11.20
C TYR A 22 -9.90 -3.12 -11.25
N TYR A 23 -9.30 -4.32 -11.35
CA TYR A 23 -10.06 -5.58 -11.34
C TYR A 23 -10.79 -5.82 -10.01
N MET A 24 -10.15 -5.57 -8.88
CA MET A 24 -10.76 -5.75 -7.57
C MET A 24 -11.93 -4.78 -7.31
N THR A 25 -11.82 -3.54 -7.79
CA THR A 25 -12.92 -2.56 -7.70
C THR A 25 -14.11 -2.99 -8.58
N LYS A 26 -13.83 -3.61 -9.73
CA LYS A 26 -14.85 -4.21 -10.60
C LYS A 26 -15.52 -5.41 -9.94
N ASP A 27 -14.76 -6.27 -9.26
CA ASP A 27 -15.28 -7.45 -8.56
C ASP A 27 -16.15 -7.09 -7.34
N PHE A 28 -15.95 -5.91 -6.76
CA PHE A 28 -16.80 -5.45 -5.65
C PHE A 28 -18.23 -5.06 -6.06
N ASP A 29 -18.54 -4.93 -7.35
CA ASP A 29 -19.86 -4.56 -7.90
C ASP A 29 -20.47 -3.26 -7.32
N ILE A 30 -19.62 -2.38 -6.77
CA ILE A 30 -20.04 -1.11 -6.12
C ILE A 30 -20.32 -0.03 -7.17
N ALA A 31 -19.64 -0.12 -8.32
CA ALA A 31 -19.67 0.89 -9.37
C ALA A 31 -20.34 0.33 -10.63
N LYS A 32 -21.48 0.91 -11.01
CA LYS A 32 -22.26 0.48 -12.19
C LYS A 32 -21.75 1.08 -13.50
N ASN A 33 -20.89 2.10 -13.41
CA ASN A 33 -20.33 2.85 -14.53
C ASN A 33 -18.80 2.75 -14.55
N ASP A 34 -18.18 2.61 -15.73
CA ASP A 34 -16.71 2.55 -15.91
C ASP A 34 -15.99 3.77 -15.29
N SER A 35 -16.64 4.94 -15.30
CA SER A 35 -16.11 6.18 -14.71
C SER A 35 -16.06 6.15 -13.18
N GLU A 36 -17.02 5.48 -12.54
CA GLU A 36 -17.03 5.29 -11.08
C GLU A 36 -15.95 4.29 -10.66
N ILE A 37 -15.75 3.21 -11.42
CA ILE A 37 -14.67 2.23 -11.17
C ILE A 37 -13.31 2.93 -11.17
N ALA A 38 -13.05 3.77 -12.17
CA ALA A 38 -11.80 4.55 -12.24
C ALA A 38 -11.63 5.50 -11.04
N THR A 39 -12.72 6.09 -10.56
CA THR A 39 -12.70 7.01 -9.40
C THR A 39 -12.37 6.26 -8.10
N TYR A 40 -13.03 5.13 -7.83
CA TYR A 40 -12.76 4.29 -6.66
C TYR A 40 -11.36 3.65 -6.70
N ALA A 41 -10.92 3.21 -7.88
CA ALA A 41 -9.56 2.72 -8.09
C ALA A 41 -8.52 3.83 -7.80
N GLY A 42 -8.78 5.05 -8.30
CA GLY A 42 -7.96 6.22 -8.01
C GLY A 42 -7.87 6.55 -6.52
N MET A 43 -8.98 6.44 -5.77
CA MET A 43 -8.99 6.61 -4.31
C MET A 43 -8.14 5.56 -3.58
N LEU A 44 -8.23 4.29 -3.99
CA LEU A 44 -7.41 3.21 -3.41
C LEU A 44 -5.91 3.41 -3.70
N LEU A 45 -5.58 3.86 -4.91
CA LEU A 45 -4.20 4.13 -5.33
C LEU A 45 -3.61 5.35 -4.60
N SER A 46 -4.39 6.41 -4.38
CA SER A 46 -3.92 7.63 -3.72
C SER A 46 -3.83 7.51 -2.20
N THR A 47 -4.62 6.63 -1.59
CA THR A 47 -4.59 6.39 -0.14
C THR A 47 -3.21 5.94 0.33
N PHE A 48 -2.57 5.01 -0.38
CA PHE A 48 -1.25 4.50 0.00
C PHE A 48 -0.19 5.62 0.15
N PRO A 49 0.14 6.40 -0.91
CA PRO A 49 1.13 7.47 -0.81
C PRO A 49 0.69 8.61 0.12
N PHE A 50 -0.61 8.84 0.29
CA PHE A 50 -1.11 9.83 1.26
C PHE A 50 -0.76 9.44 2.70
N THR A 51 -0.99 8.16 3.06
CA THR A 51 -0.68 7.66 4.41
C THR A 51 0.83 7.45 4.62
N GLU A 52 1.55 7.07 3.57
CA GLU A 52 3.01 7.02 3.53
C GLU A 52 3.62 8.40 3.81
N PHE A 53 3.13 9.45 3.15
CA PHE A 53 3.58 10.83 3.39
C PHE A 53 3.36 11.27 4.85
N LEU A 54 2.21 10.93 5.44
CA LEU A 54 1.92 11.24 6.84
C LEU A 54 2.83 10.49 7.80
N SER A 55 3.09 9.21 7.53
CA SER A 55 3.86 8.34 8.40
C SER A 55 5.37 8.52 8.24
N GLY A 56 5.85 8.96 7.08
CA GLY A 56 7.28 9.03 6.80
C GLY A 56 8.03 10.09 7.61
N VAL A 57 7.35 11.15 8.05
CA VAL A 57 7.96 12.11 9.01
C VAL A 57 8.16 11.46 10.39
N ALA A 58 7.23 10.60 10.81
CA ALA A 58 7.30 9.90 12.10
C ALA A 58 8.34 8.76 12.06
N TRP A 59 8.30 7.94 11.02
CA TRP A 59 9.24 6.83 10.83
C TRP A 59 10.65 7.29 10.49
N GLY A 60 10.82 8.38 9.75
CA GLY A 60 12.13 9.00 9.52
C GLY A 60 12.81 9.41 10.84
N ARG A 61 12.07 10.07 11.74
CA ARG A 61 12.57 10.42 13.08
C ARG A 61 12.87 9.19 13.95
N LEU A 62 12.07 8.14 13.82
CA LEU A 62 12.28 6.89 14.54
C LEU A 62 13.51 6.13 14.02
N SER A 63 13.73 6.14 12.70
CA SER A 63 14.88 5.56 12.00
C SER A 63 16.20 6.18 12.44
N ASP A 64 16.22 7.49 12.68
CA ASP A 64 17.40 8.18 13.18
C ASP A 64 17.78 7.77 14.62
N ARG A 65 16.83 7.24 15.41
CA ARG A 65 17.09 6.76 16.79
C ARG A 65 17.42 5.27 16.89
N ILE A 66 16.75 4.43 16.10
CA ILE A 66 16.86 2.95 16.18
C ILE A 66 17.86 2.39 15.15
N GLY A 67 18.22 3.20 14.14
CA GLY A 67 19.08 2.81 13.02
C GLY A 67 18.28 2.43 11.77
N ARG A 68 18.83 2.75 10.60
CA ARG A 68 18.14 2.64 9.30
C ARG A 68 17.76 1.22 8.87
N LYS A 69 18.50 0.19 9.30
CA LYS A 69 18.30 -1.21 8.89
C LYS A 69 17.01 -1.85 9.44
N PRO A 70 16.74 -1.82 10.76
CA PRO A 70 15.54 -2.43 11.32
C PRO A 70 14.25 -1.74 10.86
N VAL A 71 14.25 -0.41 10.72
CA VAL A 71 13.06 0.33 10.28
C VAL A 71 12.63 -0.03 8.85
N LEU A 72 13.60 -0.17 7.93
CA LEU A 72 13.31 -0.64 6.56
C LEU A 72 12.73 -2.06 6.55
N LEU A 73 13.23 -2.96 7.41
CA LEU A 73 12.74 -4.34 7.47
C LEU A 73 11.32 -4.41 8.06
N THR A 74 11.02 -3.62 9.09
CA THR A 74 9.66 -3.56 9.67
C THR A 74 8.65 -2.99 8.68
N GLY A 75 9.04 -1.98 7.90
CA GLY A 75 8.18 -1.43 6.85
C GLY A 75 7.90 -2.43 5.74
N LEU A 76 8.92 -3.15 5.26
CA LEU A 76 8.74 -4.22 4.28
C LEU A 76 7.78 -5.33 4.76
N ILE A 77 7.93 -5.77 6.00
CA ILE A 77 7.03 -6.78 6.59
C ILE A 77 5.61 -6.23 6.72
N GLY A 78 5.46 -4.98 7.15
CA GLY A 78 4.18 -4.30 7.27
C GLY A 78 3.46 -4.15 5.92
N THR A 79 4.19 -3.77 4.87
CA THR A 79 3.69 -3.66 3.50
C THR A 79 3.28 -5.04 2.97
N ALA A 80 4.10 -6.07 3.18
CA ALA A 80 3.77 -7.45 2.77
C ALA A 80 2.48 -7.97 3.43
N LEU A 81 2.32 -7.75 4.75
CA LEU A 81 1.09 -8.11 5.46
C LEU A 81 -0.11 -7.32 4.95
N SER A 82 0.05 -6.03 4.69
CA SER A 82 -1.03 -5.18 4.20
C SER A 82 -1.50 -5.57 2.80
N ILE A 83 -0.58 -5.98 1.93
CA ILE A 83 -0.91 -6.50 0.59
C ILE A 83 -1.66 -7.84 0.68
N LEU A 84 -1.25 -8.73 1.59
CA LEU A 84 -1.98 -9.96 1.85
C LEU A 84 -3.42 -9.65 2.31
N ILE A 85 -3.58 -8.79 3.32
CA ILE A 85 -4.91 -8.40 3.82
C ILE A 85 -5.74 -7.76 2.69
N PHE A 86 -5.14 -6.90 1.86
CA PHE A 86 -5.80 -6.30 0.71
C PHE A 86 -6.30 -7.36 -0.28
N GLY A 87 -5.47 -8.36 -0.63
CA GLY A 87 -5.83 -9.40 -1.58
C GLY A 87 -6.96 -10.33 -1.10
N PHE A 88 -7.10 -10.50 0.22
CA PHE A 88 -8.16 -11.34 0.82
C PHE A 88 -9.41 -10.56 1.22
N THR A 89 -9.44 -9.25 1.01
CA THR A 89 -10.53 -8.41 1.49
C THR A 89 -11.75 -8.45 0.55
N PRO A 90 -12.96 -8.76 1.07
CA PRO A 90 -14.18 -8.80 0.28
C PRO A 90 -14.93 -7.45 0.19
N SER A 91 -14.41 -6.37 0.78
CA SER A 91 -15.11 -5.08 0.83
C SER A 91 -14.20 -3.87 0.58
N PHE A 92 -14.73 -2.86 -0.12
CA PHE A 92 -13.97 -1.64 -0.43
C PHE A 92 -13.43 -0.89 0.79
N PRO A 93 -14.17 -0.68 1.90
CA PRO A 93 -13.64 0.00 3.07
C PRO A 93 -12.50 -0.76 3.75
N ALA A 94 -12.57 -2.09 3.79
CA ALA A 94 -11.47 -2.89 4.33
C ALA A 94 -10.24 -2.85 3.42
N ALA A 95 -10.43 -2.74 2.10
CA ALA A 95 -9.34 -2.61 1.13
C ALA A 95 -8.65 -1.24 1.29
N LEU A 96 -9.43 -0.19 1.55
CA LEU A 96 -8.94 1.14 1.87
C LEU A 96 -8.13 1.16 3.17
N LEU A 97 -8.64 0.51 4.23
CA LEU A 97 -7.94 0.38 5.50
C LEU A 97 -6.64 -0.42 5.37
N ALA A 98 -6.64 -1.52 4.61
CA ALA A 98 -5.45 -2.30 4.33
C ALA A 98 -4.39 -1.46 3.60
N ARG A 99 -4.80 -0.61 2.65
CA ARG A 99 -3.89 0.32 1.96
C ARG A 99 -3.36 1.41 2.87
N ALA A 100 -4.21 1.97 3.73
CA ALA A 100 -3.80 2.98 4.69
C ALA A 100 -2.78 2.42 5.70
N LEU A 101 -3.02 1.21 6.21
CA LEU A 101 -2.09 0.50 7.10
C LEU A 101 -0.76 0.19 6.39
N GLY A 102 -0.82 -0.24 5.13
CA GLY A 102 0.39 -0.46 4.33
C GLY A 102 1.22 0.81 4.18
N GLY A 103 0.59 1.93 3.81
CA GLY A 103 1.28 3.22 3.70
C GLY A 103 1.84 3.70 5.05
N LEU A 104 1.08 3.52 6.13
CA LEU A 104 1.50 3.87 7.49
C LEU A 104 2.72 3.11 7.98
N LEU A 105 2.88 1.86 7.55
CA LEU A 105 4.01 1.03 7.95
C LEU A 105 5.23 1.23 7.04
N ASN A 106 5.04 1.73 5.82
CA ASN A 106 6.09 1.87 4.81
C ASN A 106 6.80 3.24 4.81
N GLY A 107 6.31 4.23 5.57
CA GLY A 107 6.90 5.59 5.62
C GLY A 107 8.30 5.67 6.19
#